data_AF-A0A7C8MTY0-F1
#
_entry.id   AF-A0A7C8MTY0-F1
#
_cell.length_a   1.000
_cell.length_b   1.000
_cell.length_c   1.000
_cell.angle_alpha   90.00
_cell.angle_beta   90.00
_cell.angle_gamma   90.00
#
_symmetry.space_group_name_H-M   'P 1'
#
loop_
_entity.id
_entity.type
_entity.pdbx_description
1 polymer ?
#
loop_
_entity_poly.entity_id
_entity_poly.type
_entity_poly.pdbx_seq_one_letter_code
_entity_poly.pdbx_strand_id
1 'polypeptide(L)'
;MRAAALTLLSAAALAGAQSDSDPYGIVVVEKVDPEAFNGRSNQTINVYVSEDYQNPEILGEVSTLYFIYPWYTYFCFAIREDGTYYNDEYFGIDKALHLSDDNVVVGSISCRVE
;
A
#
# COMPACT_ATOMS: atom_id res chain seq x y z
N MET A 1 -26.92 39.89 18.05
CA MET A 1 -26.58 38.50 17.68
C MET A 1 -25.67 38.57 16.47
N ARG A 2 -24.39 38.21 16.61
CA ARG A 2 -23.41 38.17 15.51
C ARG A 2 -23.41 36.76 14.94
N ALA A 3 -23.93 36.58 13.74
CA ALA A 3 -23.82 35.33 12.99
C ALA A 3 -22.45 35.29 12.32
N ALA A 4 -21.57 34.41 12.80
CA ALA A 4 -20.33 34.09 12.10
C ALA A 4 -20.65 33.04 11.03
N ALA A 5 -20.58 33.44 9.77
CA ALA A 5 -20.72 32.54 8.64
C ALA A 5 -19.46 31.67 8.55
N LEU A 6 -19.63 30.36 8.77
CA LEU A 6 -18.61 29.35 8.51
C LEU A 6 -18.43 29.22 7.00
N THR A 7 -17.27 29.65 6.50
CA THR A 7 -16.82 29.41 5.13
C THR A 7 -16.43 27.94 4.98
N LEU A 8 -17.24 27.19 4.24
CA LEU A 8 -16.92 25.85 3.77
C LEU A 8 -15.79 25.95 2.74
N LEU A 9 -14.55 25.60 3.13
CA LEU A 9 -13.49 25.34 2.17
C LEU A 9 -13.81 24.03 1.46
N SER A 10 -14.29 24.13 0.22
CA SER A 10 -14.29 22.99 -0.71
C SER A 10 -12.85 22.62 -1.03
N ALA A 11 -12.33 21.60 -0.38
CA ALA A 11 -11.13 20.90 -0.83
C ALA A 11 -11.49 20.18 -2.13
N ALA A 12 -11.11 20.77 -3.27
CA ALA A 12 -11.09 20.05 -4.53
C ALA A 12 -9.97 19.01 -4.41
N ALA A 13 -10.34 17.77 -4.08
CA ALA A 13 -9.45 16.64 -4.25
C ALA A 13 -9.15 16.54 -5.74
N LEU A 14 -7.90 16.84 -6.11
CA LEU A 14 -7.38 16.63 -7.44
C LEU A 14 -7.29 15.10 -7.62
N ALA A 15 -8.36 14.49 -8.09
CA ALA A 15 -8.32 13.13 -8.59
C ALA A 15 -7.38 13.15 -9.80
N GLY A 16 -6.11 12.83 -9.56
CA GLY A 16 -5.15 12.56 -10.63
C GLY A 16 -5.74 11.46 -11.48
N ALA A 17 -6.03 11.77 -12.75
CA ALA A 17 -6.39 10.76 -13.71
C ALA A 17 -5.12 9.94 -13.98
N GLN A 18 -4.93 8.86 -13.21
CA GLN A 18 -3.96 7.82 -13.52
C GLN A 18 -4.29 7.27 -14.90
N SER A 19 -3.30 7.30 -15.79
CA SER A 19 -3.45 6.76 -17.13
C SER A 19 -3.34 5.23 -17.03
N ASP A 20 -4.28 4.48 -17.61
CA ASP A 20 -4.26 3.00 -17.69
C ASP A 20 -3.00 2.40 -18.38
N SER A 21 -2.05 3.25 -18.76
CA SER A 21 -0.80 2.90 -19.45
C SER A 21 0.45 3.01 -18.58
N ASP A 22 0.33 3.46 -17.33
CA ASP A 22 1.47 3.52 -16.41
C ASP A 22 1.80 2.11 -15.87
N PRO A 23 3.07 1.68 -15.90
CA PRO A 23 3.46 0.36 -15.40
C PRO A 23 3.14 0.24 -13.91
N TYR A 24 2.49 -0.86 -13.53
CA TYR A 24 2.15 -1.16 -12.14
C TYR A 24 2.42 -2.62 -11.80
N GLY A 25 2.63 -2.87 -10.51
CA GLY A 25 2.61 -4.19 -9.88
C GLY A 25 1.29 -4.44 -9.16
N ILE A 26 0.83 -5.68 -9.15
CA ILE A 26 -0.27 -6.17 -8.32
C ILE A 26 0.35 -6.75 -7.05
N VAL A 27 0.03 -6.10 -5.93
CA VAL A 27 0.49 -6.49 -4.60
C VAL A 27 -0.71 -7.03 -3.82
N VAL A 28 -0.51 -8.16 -3.14
CA VAL A 28 -1.46 -8.68 -2.15
C VAL A 28 -1.01 -8.20 -0.79
N VAL A 29 -1.89 -7.48 -0.12
CA VAL A 29 -1.77 -7.06 1.27
C VAL A 29 -2.53 -8.08 2.11
N GLU A 30 -1.81 -8.85 2.92
CA GLU A 30 -2.42 -9.82 3.83
C GLU A 30 -2.33 -9.33 5.27
N LYS A 31 -3.40 -9.55 6.03
CA LYS A 31 -3.49 -9.23 7.44
C LYS A 31 -3.92 -10.44 8.25
N VAL A 32 -3.53 -10.45 9.51
CA VAL A 32 -4.09 -11.35 10.51
C VAL A 32 -5.49 -10.85 10.84
N ASP A 33 -6.47 -11.73 10.69
CA ASP A 33 -7.88 -11.42 10.84
C ASP A 33 -8.56 -12.61 11.54
N PRO A 34 -8.75 -12.52 12.87
CA PRO A 34 -9.35 -13.60 13.65
C PRO A 34 -10.77 -13.97 13.24
N GLU A 35 -11.47 -13.10 12.50
CA GLU A 35 -12.83 -13.36 12.02
C GLU A 35 -12.85 -14.12 10.69
N ALA A 36 -11.71 -14.16 9.98
CA ALA A 36 -11.57 -14.93 8.75
C ALA A 36 -11.43 -16.44 9.03
N PHE A 37 -11.91 -17.28 8.09
CA PHE A 37 -11.95 -18.74 8.24
C PHE A 37 -10.60 -19.39 8.60
N ASN A 38 -9.50 -18.84 8.07
CA ASN A 38 -8.13 -19.29 8.31
C ASN A 38 -7.31 -18.32 9.18
N GLY A 39 -7.96 -17.36 9.86
CA GLY A 39 -7.29 -16.34 10.67
C GLY A 39 -6.54 -15.27 9.86
N ARG A 40 -6.72 -15.23 8.54
CA ARG A 40 -6.08 -14.27 7.63
C ARG A 40 -7.06 -13.75 6.59
N SER A 41 -6.99 -12.47 6.28
CA SER A 41 -7.68 -11.88 5.13
C SER A 41 -6.69 -11.13 4.24
N ASN A 42 -7.02 -10.98 2.97
CA ASN A 42 -6.15 -10.31 2.02
C ASN A 42 -6.92 -9.44 1.02
N GLN A 43 -6.22 -8.46 0.48
CA GLN A 43 -6.71 -7.56 -0.55
C GLN A 43 -5.63 -7.32 -1.59
N THR A 44 -6.02 -7.21 -2.86
CA THR A 44 -5.12 -6.86 -3.96
C THR A 44 -5.16 -5.38 -4.27
N ILE A 45 -4.00 -4.78 -4.48
CA ILE A 45 -3.82 -3.38 -4.89
C ILE A 45 -2.92 -3.29 -6.12
N ASN A 46 -3.09 -2.21 -6.88
CA ASN A 46 -2.16 -1.83 -7.94
C ASN A 46 -1.18 -0.79 -7.37
N VAL A 47 0.11 -1.08 -7.43
CA VAL A 47 1.20 -0.18 -7.05
C VAL A 47 1.92 0.24 -8.32
N TYR A 48 1.75 1.49 -8.71
CA TYR A 48 2.38 2.02 -9.91
C TYR A 48 3.87 2.25 -9.66
N VAL A 49 4.71 2.07 -10.69
CA VAL A 49 6.16 2.27 -10.57
C VAL A 49 6.52 3.76 -10.52
N SER A 50 5.62 4.64 -10.95
CA SER A 50 5.79 6.09 -10.98
C SER A 50 5.63 6.75 -9.60
N GLU A 51 4.97 6.10 -8.65
CA GLU A 51 4.62 6.70 -7.37
C GLU A 51 4.48 5.67 -6.25
N ASP A 52 4.63 6.14 -5.01
CA ASP A 52 4.43 5.30 -3.83
C ASP A 52 2.94 5.12 -3.58
N TYR A 53 2.50 3.88 -3.39
CA TYR A 53 1.13 3.59 -2.98
C TYR A 53 0.95 3.92 -1.49
N GLN A 54 -0.03 4.78 -1.20
CA GLN A 54 -0.39 5.19 0.16
C GLN A 54 -1.89 5.05 0.35
N ASN A 55 -2.31 4.19 1.27
CA ASN A 55 -3.69 4.10 1.73
C ASN A 55 -3.75 3.54 3.16
N PRO A 56 -3.94 4.38 4.19
CA PRO A 56 -3.99 3.92 5.58
C PRO A 56 -5.10 2.92 5.88
N GLU A 57 -6.19 2.90 5.12
CA GLU A 57 -7.30 1.95 5.33
C GLU A 57 -6.89 0.52 4.92
N ILE A 58 -5.97 0.38 3.96
CA ILE A 58 -5.48 -0.91 3.47
C ILE A 58 -4.15 -1.28 4.13
N LEU A 59 -3.27 -0.29 4.31
CA LEU A 59 -1.93 -0.48 4.85
C LEU A 59 -1.83 -0.32 6.37
N GLY A 60 -2.94 0.02 7.05
CA GLY A 60 -2.98 0.17 8.50
C GLY A 60 -2.87 -1.15 9.27
N GLU A 61 -3.17 -2.27 8.62
CA GLU A 61 -3.09 -3.61 9.20
C GLU A 61 -2.45 -4.56 8.19
N VAL A 62 -1.13 -4.73 8.25
CA VAL A 62 -0.39 -5.61 7.34
C VAL A 62 0.44 -6.61 8.12
N SER A 63 0.35 -7.88 7.74
CA SER A 63 1.19 -8.95 8.25
C SER A 63 2.21 -9.42 7.22
N THR A 64 1.82 -9.49 5.94
CA THR A 64 2.68 -9.97 4.85
C THR A 64 2.28 -9.32 3.53
N LEU A 65 3.29 -9.05 2.69
CA LEU A 65 3.13 -8.50 1.36
C LEU A 65 3.61 -9.51 0.31
N TYR A 66 2.81 -9.70 -0.74
CA TYR A 66 3.13 -10.57 -1.86
C TYR A 66 3.04 -9.78 -3.17
N PHE A 67 3.91 -10.10 -4.11
CA PHE A 67 3.82 -9.56 -5.46
C PHE A 67 3.41 -10.67 -6.42
N ILE A 68 2.37 -10.44 -7.22
CA ILE A 68 1.76 -11.51 -8.05
C ILE A 68 1.73 -11.22 -9.56
N TYR A 69 1.90 -9.98 -9.99
CA TYR A 69 1.88 -9.58 -11.41
C TYR A 69 2.41 -8.14 -11.57
N PRO A 70 2.89 -7.69 -12.76
CA PRO A 70 3.31 -8.46 -13.91
C PRO A 70 4.60 -9.21 -13.62
N TRP A 71 4.90 -10.23 -14.42
CA TRP A 71 6.08 -11.10 -14.20
C TRP A 71 7.39 -10.43 -14.67
N TYR A 72 7.48 -9.10 -14.52
CA TYR A 72 8.68 -8.31 -14.72
C TYR A 72 9.41 -8.12 -13.40
N THR A 73 10.72 -7.89 -13.46
CA THR A 73 11.58 -7.67 -12.29
C THR A 73 11.27 -6.32 -11.65
N TYR A 74 10.20 -6.26 -10.85
CA TYR A 74 9.91 -5.14 -9.96
C TYR A 74 10.36 -5.47 -8.55
N PHE A 75 11.09 -4.52 -7.97
CA PHE A 75 11.52 -4.55 -6.58
C PHE A 75 10.62 -3.61 -5.81
N CYS A 76 9.77 -4.18 -4.96
CA CYS A 76 8.87 -3.42 -4.11
C CYS A 76 9.40 -3.39 -2.68
N PHE A 77 9.17 -2.26 -2.00
CA PHE A 77 9.66 -1.99 -0.66
C PHE A 77 8.50 -1.50 0.21
N ALA A 78 8.44 -2.00 1.44
CA ALA A 78 7.51 -1.52 2.45
C ALA A 78 8.20 -0.44 3.30
N ILE A 79 7.58 0.73 3.37
CA ILE A 79 8.11 1.91 4.05
C ILE A 79 7.20 2.22 5.24
N ARG A 80 7.81 2.50 6.39
CA ARG A 80 7.15 2.93 7.62
C ARG A 80 6.68 4.38 7.51
N GLU A 81 5.80 4.80 8.41
CA GLU A 81 5.32 6.19 8.44
C GLU A 81 6.43 7.24 8.63
N ASP A 82 7.56 6.85 9.23
CA ASP A 82 8.74 7.71 9.41
C ASP A 82 9.66 7.77 8.16
N GLY A 83 9.29 7.10 7.08
CA GLY A 83 10.06 7.03 5.83
C GLY A 83 11.18 6.00 5.83
N THR A 84 11.36 5.22 6.91
CA THR A 84 12.35 4.13 6.95
C THR A 84 11.77 2.83 6.39
N TYR A 85 12.62 1.94 5.87
CA TYR A 85 12.14 0.65 5.37
C TYR A 85 11.82 -0.31 6.54
N TYR A 86 10.79 -1.15 6.35
CA TYR A 86 10.48 -2.21 7.30
C TYR A 86 11.59 -3.26 7.40
N ASN A 87 12.33 -3.46 6.30
CA ASN A 87 13.43 -4.37 6.10
C ASN A 87 14.36 -3.75 5.02
N ASP A 88 15.66 -3.99 5.08
CA ASP A 88 16.60 -3.64 4.00
C ASP A 88 16.38 -4.47 2.71
N GLU A 89 15.46 -5.44 2.74
CA GLU A 89 15.11 -6.31 1.63
C GLU A 89 13.83 -5.89 0.90
N TYR A 90 13.85 -6.07 -0.42
CA TYR A 90 12.68 -5.98 -1.28
C TYR A 90 11.77 -7.22 -1.19
N PHE A 91 10.53 -7.06 -1.65
CA PHE A 91 9.65 -8.14 -2.07
C PHE A 91 9.34 -8.06 -3.57
N GLY A 92 9.01 -9.20 -4.16
CA GLY A 92 8.87 -9.34 -5.59
C GLY A 92 8.38 -10.74 -5.96
N ILE A 93 8.55 -11.10 -7.24
CA ILE A 93 8.20 -12.43 -7.74
C ILE A 93 8.91 -13.49 -6.91
N ASP A 94 8.15 -14.48 -6.42
CA ASP A 94 8.61 -15.58 -5.57
C ASP A 94 9.24 -15.18 -4.23
N LYS A 95 9.15 -13.89 -3.85
CA LYS A 95 9.68 -13.38 -2.59
C LYS A 95 8.63 -12.55 -1.87
N ALA A 96 7.91 -13.18 -0.96
CA ALA A 96 7.04 -12.48 -0.02
C ALA A 96 7.88 -11.72 1.03
N LEU A 97 7.36 -10.59 1.51
CA LEU A 97 7.89 -9.89 2.67
C LEU A 97 6.94 -10.07 3.83
N HIS A 98 7.33 -10.95 4.73
CA HIS A 98 6.71 -11.10 6.03
C HIS A 98 7.17 -9.95 6.94
N LEU A 99 6.23 -9.19 7.49
CA LEU A 99 6.51 -8.02 8.32
C LEU A 99 6.36 -8.34 9.81
N SER A 100 5.37 -9.15 10.17
CA SER A 100 5.05 -9.53 11.54
C SER A 100 4.10 -10.74 11.57
N ASP A 101 4.16 -11.50 12.66
CA ASP A 101 3.16 -12.52 13.01
C ASP A 101 1.82 -11.90 13.44
N ASP A 102 1.84 -10.62 13.83
CA ASP A 102 0.68 -9.75 14.06
C ASP A 102 0.53 -8.72 12.91
N ASN A 103 -0.37 -7.75 13.06
CA ASN A 103 -0.50 -6.63 12.11
C ASN A 103 0.40 -5.45 12.48
N VAL A 104 1.02 -4.83 11.46
CA VAL A 104 1.78 -3.58 11.56
C VAL A 104 1.28 -2.54 10.54
N VAL A 105 1.61 -1.26 10.78
CA VAL A 105 1.20 -0.14 9.93
C VAL A 105 2.26 0.13 8.84
N VAL A 106 1.96 -0.15 7.59
CA VAL A 106 2.81 0.26 6.46
C VAL A 106 2.41 1.67 6.02
N GLY A 107 3.37 2.60 5.98
CA GLY A 107 3.11 3.97 5.55
C GLY A 107 2.94 4.07 4.04
N SER A 108 3.83 3.41 3.29
CA SER A 108 3.72 3.33 1.84
C SER A 108 4.39 2.08 1.26
N ILE A 109 4.05 1.78 0.01
CA ILE A 109 4.73 0.77 -0.80
C ILE A 109 5.31 1.45 -2.03
N SER A 110 6.62 1.28 -2.25
CA SER A 110 7.33 1.82 -3.41
C SER A 110 7.81 0.68 -4.29
N CYS A 111 7.46 0.67 -5.57
CA CYS A 111 7.94 -0.32 -6.54
C CYS A 111 8.85 0.34 -7.58
N ARG A 112 9.93 -0.34 -7.97
CA ARG A 112 10.93 0.17 -8.94
C ARG A 112 11.26 -0.90 -9.98
N VAL A 113 11.53 -0.46 -11.21
CA VAL A 113 12.16 -1.31 -12.23
C VAL A 113 13.67 -1.30 -12.02
N GLU A 114 14.30 -2.46 -12.11
CA GLU A 114 15.77 -2.57 -12.29
C GLU A 114 16.13 -2.78 -13.77
#